data_AF-A0A1G5B7Q8-F1
#
_entry.id   AF-A0A1G5B7Q8-F1
#
_cell.length_a   1.000
_cell.length_b   1.000
_cell.length_c   1.000
_cell.angle_alpha   90.00
_cell.angle_beta   90.00
_cell.angle_gamma   90.00
#
_symmetry.space_group_name_H-M   'P 1'
#
loop_
_entity.id
_entity.type
_entity.pdbx_description
1 polymer ?
#
loop_
_entity_poly.entity_id
_entity_poly.type
_entity_poly.pdbx_seq_one_letter_code
_entity_poly.pdbx_strand_id
1 'polypeptide(L)'
;MHITTIALIISILGLISSFFVVGIIPSIMAFILNILCIREEKSIRTVRALAISFAGILLPIVMYLNSFGLSFPYEKLNGLNAISQIMYDNYGRLGLDVSFMVPNEAAGENTELVLENPDEMYYVSDGVVVDDDGMHLDEKALNNNAKENSDGAAGTSTADAIALEIDPNSIFESIDSLDESAKAENDYGSDKKGASDDDMPSYGGLPLGVRILGQYFREDYHNCNPILVLKNETGNDCRFECLFTARDEDGNELATSNKTVEVVSQGEAFVLEGRFDKRLLNGTLPSMYEFLVTKRDPYEGNLYDGVSVFGEIVENSAVVTAQNTTKKRAKVDAYVLFFDGEELVDCIWMIPKNGGEVTIDPGSSAYIRGDAYYKFDRIETYYTAYEAVGE
;
A
#
# COMPACT_ATOMS: atom_id res chain seq x y z
N MET A 1 21.39 -33.51 -41.05
CA MET A 1 20.79 -34.18 -39.87
C MET A 1 21.70 -34.23 -38.63
N HIS A 2 23.00 -34.50 -38.74
CA HIS A 2 23.91 -34.48 -37.57
C HIS A 2 24.15 -33.07 -37.00
N ILE A 3 24.36 -32.07 -37.86
CA ILE A 3 24.65 -30.68 -37.44
C ILE A 3 23.47 -30.04 -36.69
N THR A 4 22.24 -30.20 -37.19
CA THR A 4 21.02 -29.69 -36.54
C THR A 4 20.79 -30.30 -35.15
N THR A 5 21.16 -31.56 -34.97
CA THR A 5 21.02 -32.26 -33.69
C THR A 5 22.07 -31.77 -32.69
N ILE A 6 23.31 -31.57 -33.16
CA ILE A 6 24.39 -30.98 -32.35
C ILE A 6 24.02 -29.56 -31.93
N ALA A 7 23.53 -28.73 -32.85
CA ALA A 7 23.11 -27.36 -32.55
C ALA A 7 21.98 -27.31 -31.50
N LEU A 8 21.01 -28.23 -31.57
CA LEU A 8 19.96 -28.36 -30.57
C LEU A 8 20.52 -28.74 -29.19
N ILE A 9 21.42 -29.72 -29.12
CA ILE A 9 22.06 -30.16 -27.86
C ILE A 9 22.84 -28.99 -27.23
N ILE A 10 23.63 -28.27 -28.02
CA ILE A 10 24.39 -27.10 -27.53
C ILE A 10 23.44 -25.98 -27.08
N SER A 11 22.31 -25.78 -27.77
CA SER A 11 21.28 -24.79 -27.37
C SER A 11 20.69 -25.12 -26.00
N ILE A 12 20.36 -26.40 -25.75
CA ILE A 12 19.82 -26.86 -24.46
C ILE A 12 20.87 -26.73 -23.35
N LEU A 13 22.11 -27.17 -23.62
CA LEU A 13 23.21 -27.02 -22.67
C LEU A 13 23.51 -25.55 -22.35
N GLY A 14 23.45 -24.68 -23.36
CA GLY A 14 23.58 -23.24 -23.21
C GLY A 14 22.49 -22.64 -22.31
N LEU A 15 21.24 -23.04 -22.54
CA LEU A 15 20.12 -22.60 -21.69
C LEU A 15 20.28 -23.11 -20.24
N ILE A 16 20.61 -24.39 -20.02
CA ILE A 16 20.79 -24.93 -18.67
C ILE A 16 21.95 -24.22 -17.94
N SER A 17 23.06 -23.98 -18.65
CA SER A 17 24.21 -23.26 -18.06
C SER A 17 23.95 -21.76 -17.87
N SER A 18 22.95 -21.19 -18.56
CA SER A 18 22.61 -19.76 -18.44
C SER A 18 22.03 -19.41 -17.06
N PHE A 19 21.41 -20.40 -16.39
CA PHE A 19 20.99 -20.31 -14.99
C PHE A 19 22.14 -20.06 -14.01
N PHE A 20 23.39 -20.29 -14.44
CA PHE A 20 24.60 -20.06 -13.65
C PHE A 20 25.47 -18.92 -14.22
N VAL A 21 24.94 -18.08 -15.12
CA VAL A 21 25.63 -16.98 -15.82
C VAL A 21 26.75 -17.44 -16.78
N VAL A 22 27.29 -18.65 -16.64
CA VAL A 22 28.32 -19.25 -17.50
C VAL A 22 27.77 -19.62 -18.90
N GLY A 23 26.46 -19.77 -19.04
CA GLY A 23 25.83 -20.26 -20.28
C GLY A 23 25.69 -19.26 -21.42
N ILE A 24 26.07 -17.99 -21.23
CA ILE A 24 25.97 -16.99 -22.30
C ILE A 24 26.86 -17.36 -23.50
N ILE A 25 28.08 -17.85 -23.25
CA ILE A 25 29.06 -18.22 -24.28
C ILE A 25 28.56 -19.41 -25.13
N PRO A 26 28.16 -20.57 -24.55
CA PRO A 26 27.61 -21.67 -25.33
C PRO A 26 26.29 -21.31 -26.02
N SER A 27 25.46 -20.44 -25.42
CA SER A 27 24.21 -19.96 -26.05
C SER A 27 24.48 -19.09 -27.28
N ILE A 28 25.48 -18.20 -27.25
CA ILE A 28 25.91 -17.41 -28.42
C ILE A 28 26.44 -18.33 -29.52
N MET A 29 27.29 -19.31 -29.17
CA MET A 29 27.80 -20.27 -30.16
C MET A 29 26.67 -21.08 -30.82
N ALA A 30 25.71 -21.56 -30.02
CA ALA A 30 24.52 -22.25 -30.53
C ALA A 30 23.67 -21.34 -31.43
N PHE A 31 23.49 -20.08 -31.04
CA PHE A 31 22.72 -19.11 -31.80
C PHE A 31 23.33 -18.84 -33.17
N ILE A 32 24.66 -18.63 -33.23
CA ILE A 32 25.39 -18.44 -34.50
C ILE A 32 25.25 -19.69 -35.39
N LEU A 33 25.44 -20.89 -34.83
CA LEU A 33 25.28 -22.14 -35.58
C LEU A 33 23.85 -22.32 -36.11
N ASN A 34 22.83 -21.96 -35.33
CA ASN A 34 21.43 -22.03 -35.74
C ASN A 34 21.09 -21.01 -36.83
N ILE A 35 21.68 -19.80 -36.82
CA ILE A 35 21.54 -18.83 -37.92
C ILE A 35 22.12 -19.38 -39.22
N LEU A 36 23.33 -19.97 -39.15
CA LEU A 36 23.95 -20.59 -40.32
C LEU A 36 23.09 -21.74 -40.85
N CYS A 37 22.54 -22.57 -39.96
CA CYS A 37 21.64 -23.66 -40.34
C CYS A 37 20.31 -23.16 -40.94
N ILE A 38 19.75 -22.05 -40.47
CA ILE A 38 18.51 -21.46 -41.04
C ILE A 38 18.72 -20.96 -42.47
N ARG A 39 19.93 -20.47 -42.77
CA ARG A 39 20.28 -20.01 -44.11
C ARG A 39 20.30 -21.16 -45.13
N GLU A 40 20.70 -22.35 -44.70
CA GLU A 40 20.78 -23.55 -45.53
C GLU A 40 19.47 -24.34 -45.56
N GLU A 41 18.82 -24.53 -44.41
CA GLU A 41 17.59 -25.31 -44.24
C GLU A 41 16.52 -24.49 -43.50
N LYS A 42 15.50 -24.04 -44.22
CA LYS A 42 14.32 -23.36 -43.67
C LYS A 42 13.37 -24.37 -43.00
N SER A 43 13.79 -24.91 -41.86
CA SER A 43 13.06 -25.92 -41.09
C SER A 43 12.60 -25.37 -39.75
N ILE A 44 11.39 -25.78 -39.35
CA ILE A 44 10.80 -25.46 -38.03
C ILE A 44 11.70 -25.94 -36.89
N ARG A 45 12.44 -27.04 -37.08
CA ARG A 45 13.37 -27.57 -36.07
C ARG A 45 14.50 -26.59 -35.77
N THR A 46 15.02 -25.92 -36.79
CA THR A 46 16.10 -24.94 -36.65
C THR A 46 15.60 -23.66 -35.98
N VAL A 47 14.37 -23.24 -36.28
CA VAL A 47 13.73 -22.07 -35.62
C VAL A 47 13.56 -22.30 -34.12
N ARG A 48 13.18 -23.52 -33.70
CA ARG A 48 13.04 -23.87 -32.27
C ARG A 48 14.39 -23.82 -31.54
N ALA A 49 15.44 -24.40 -32.14
CA ALA A 49 16.79 -24.36 -31.58
C ALA A 49 17.30 -22.92 -31.46
N LEU A 50 17.04 -22.09 -32.47
CA LEU A 50 17.35 -20.66 -32.44
C LEU A 50 16.67 -19.96 -31.25
N ALA A 51 15.36 -20.16 -31.07
CA ALA A 51 14.61 -19.56 -29.96
C ALA A 51 15.15 -19.99 -28.58
N ILE A 52 15.51 -21.27 -28.41
CA ILE A 52 16.12 -21.79 -27.17
C ILE A 52 17.47 -21.12 -26.92
N SER A 53 18.33 -21.03 -27.94
CA SER A 53 19.63 -20.36 -27.79
C SER A 53 19.49 -18.86 -27.51
N PHE A 54 18.48 -18.20 -28.07
CA PHE A 54 18.18 -16.79 -27.80
C PHE A 54 17.73 -16.57 -26.35
N ALA A 55 16.85 -17.44 -25.83
CA ALA A 55 16.47 -17.41 -24.42
C ALA A 55 17.68 -17.58 -23.49
N GLY A 56 18.62 -18.47 -23.84
CA GLY A 56 19.86 -18.66 -23.08
C GLY A 56 20.82 -17.45 -23.11
N ILE A 57 20.69 -16.55 -24.08
CA ILE A 57 21.42 -15.27 -24.13
C ILE A 57 20.70 -14.20 -23.29
N LEU A 58 19.37 -14.12 -23.41
CA LEU A 58 18.57 -13.12 -22.71
C LEU A 58 18.57 -13.33 -21.19
N LEU A 59 18.52 -14.58 -20.73
CA LEU A 59 18.36 -14.89 -19.31
C LEU A 59 19.49 -14.29 -18.43
N PRO A 60 20.79 -14.44 -18.75
CA PRO A 60 21.86 -13.77 -18.00
C PRO A 60 21.80 -12.24 -18.03
N ILE A 61 21.32 -11.65 -19.14
CA ILE A 61 21.16 -10.20 -19.27
C ILE A 61 20.05 -9.69 -18.35
N VAL A 62 18.91 -10.38 -18.32
CA VAL A 62 17.81 -10.04 -17.41
C VAL A 62 18.24 -10.22 -15.95
N MET A 63 18.95 -11.32 -15.63
CA MET A 63 19.50 -11.54 -14.29
C MET A 63 20.46 -10.43 -13.87
N TYR A 64 21.31 -9.96 -14.79
CA TYR A 64 22.19 -8.82 -14.57
C TYR A 64 21.40 -7.54 -14.28
N LEU A 65 20.44 -7.20 -15.15
CA LEU A 65 19.62 -5.99 -15.01
C LEU A 65 18.79 -6.01 -13.71
N ASN A 66 18.28 -7.18 -13.31
CA ASN A 66 17.56 -7.33 -12.04
C ASN A 66 18.44 -7.08 -10.81
N SER A 67 19.75 -7.35 -10.94
CA SER A 67 20.72 -7.20 -9.86
C SER A 67 21.33 -5.80 -9.84
N PHE A 68 21.82 -5.30 -10.96
CA PHE A 68 22.58 -4.04 -11.03
C PHE A 68 21.89 -2.93 -11.81
N GLY A 69 20.72 -3.16 -12.41
CA GLY A 69 20.10 -2.22 -13.32
C GLY A 69 21.03 -1.88 -14.49
N LEU A 70 21.10 -0.60 -14.86
CA LEU A 70 22.05 -0.09 -15.86
C LEU A 70 23.42 0.30 -15.28
N SER A 71 23.63 0.07 -13.97
CA SER A 71 24.90 0.40 -13.31
C SER A 71 25.94 -0.69 -13.54
N PHE A 72 27.22 -0.33 -13.40
CA PHE A 72 28.31 -1.30 -13.37
C PHE A 72 28.24 -2.15 -12.08
N PRO A 73 28.76 -3.39 -12.09
CA PRO A 73 28.74 -4.24 -10.90
C PRO A 73 29.44 -3.53 -9.74
N TYR A 74 28.74 -3.36 -8.63
CA TYR A 74 29.29 -2.83 -7.39
C TYR A 74 28.95 -3.80 -6.24
N GLU A 75 29.84 -3.91 -5.27
CA GLU A 75 29.66 -4.81 -4.13
C GLU A 75 28.50 -4.28 -3.26
N LYS A 76 27.36 -4.98 -3.25
CA LYS A 76 26.24 -4.66 -2.33
C LYS A 76 26.32 -5.39 -1.00
N LEU A 77 26.99 -6.54 -0.98
CA LEU A 77 27.13 -7.42 0.19
C LEU A 77 28.61 -7.78 0.35
N ASN A 78 29.15 -7.50 1.53
CA ASN A 78 30.55 -7.72 1.87
C ASN A 78 30.94 -9.19 1.60
N GLY A 79 31.82 -9.39 0.60
CA GLY A 79 32.43 -10.70 0.31
C GLY A 79 31.78 -11.55 -0.78
N LEU A 80 30.67 -11.13 -1.40
CA LEU A 80 30.13 -11.83 -2.58
C LEU A 80 30.78 -11.30 -3.87
N ASN A 81 31.33 -12.21 -4.68
CA ASN A 81 31.73 -11.85 -6.04
C ASN A 81 30.49 -11.46 -6.88
N ALA A 82 30.67 -10.64 -7.92
CA ALA A 82 29.56 -10.11 -8.72
C ALA A 82 28.64 -11.20 -9.30
N ILE A 83 29.16 -12.39 -9.62
CA ILE A 83 28.37 -13.50 -10.15
C ILE A 83 27.51 -14.11 -9.05
N SER A 84 28.09 -14.39 -7.88
CA SER A 84 27.38 -14.90 -6.71
C SER A 84 26.30 -13.94 -6.25
N GLN A 85 26.56 -12.63 -6.34
CA GLN A 85 25.57 -11.60 -6.04
C GLN A 85 24.40 -11.60 -7.02
N ILE A 86 24.65 -11.75 -8.33
CA ILE A 86 23.57 -11.88 -9.34
C ILE A 86 22.71 -13.11 -9.05
N MET A 87 23.35 -14.23 -8.69
CA MET A 87 22.65 -15.46 -8.33
C MET A 87 21.82 -15.25 -7.07
N TYR A 88 22.41 -14.67 -6.03
CA TYR A 88 21.75 -14.42 -4.75
C TYR A 88 20.49 -13.55 -4.92
N ASP A 89 20.61 -12.42 -5.62
CA ASP A 89 19.51 -11.48 -5.84
C ASP A 89 18.36 -12.11 -6.64
N ASN A 90 18.65 -12.88 -7.68
CA ASN A 90 17.61 -13.47 -8.53
C ASN A 90 16.95 -14.70 -7.90
N TYR A 91 17.72 -15.61 -7.30
CA TYR A 91 17.17 -16.82 -6.69
C TYR A 91 16.54 -16.55 -5.32
N GLY A 92 17.06 -15.59 -4.55
CA GLY A 92 16.44 -15.13 -3.32
C GLY A 92 15.05 -14.53 -3.56
N ARG A 93 14.90 -13.70 -4.62
CA ARG A 93 13.58 -13.16 -5.03
C ARG A 93 12.60 -14.22 -5.51
N LEU A 94 13.09 -15.36 -6.00
CA LEU A 94 12.27 -16.52 -6.37
C LEU A 94 11.90 -17.41 -5.17
N GLY A 95 12.29 -17.01 -3.95
CA GLY A 95 12.01 -17.75 -2.71
C GLY A 95 12.88 -19.00 -2.53
N LEU A 96 13.98 -19.13 -3.27
CA LEU A 96 14.94 -20.21 -3.05
C LEU A 96 15.92 -19.80 -1.94
N ASP A 97 16.11 -20.68 -0.97
CA ASP A 97 17.14 -20.50 0.06
C ASP A 97 18.54 -20.66 -0.56
N VAL A 98 19.21 -19.52 -0.73
CA VAL A 98 20.58 -19.39 -1.25
C VAL A 98 21.54 -18.88 -0.18
N SER A 99 21.18 -19.01 1.10
CA SER A 99 22.03 -18.63 2.24
C SER A 99 23.41 -19.29 2.20
N PHE A 100 23.51 -20.50 1.64
CA PHE A 100 24.76 -21.23 1.45
C PHE A 100 25.77 -20.51 0.53
N MET A 101 25.34 -19.52 -0.27
CA MET A 101 26.23 -18.76 -1.15
C MET A 101 26.95 -17.62 -0.41
N VAL A 102 26.48 -17.24 0.78
CA VAL A 102 27.09 -16.21 1.62
C VAL A 102 28.25 -16.85 2.41
N PRO A 103 29.50 -16.36 2.29
CA PRO A 103 30.61 -16.88 3.08
C PRO A 103 30.31 -16.73 4.58
N ASN A 104 30.51 -17.79 5.37
CA ASN A 104 30.26 -17.79 6.82
C ASN A 104 31.01 -16.69 7.60
N GLU A 105 32.07 -16.11 7.04
CA GLU A 105 32.79 -14.97 7.64
C GLU A 105 32.00 -13.65 7.54
N ALA A 106 31.09 -13.51 6.56
CA ALA A 106 30.20 -12.35 6.44
C ALA A 106 28.92 -12.47 7.30
N ALA A 107 28.69 -13.64 7.93
CA ALA A 107 27.57 -13.87 8.84
C ALA A 107 27.86 -13.49 10.30
N GLY A 108 29.09 -13.02 10.59
CA GLY A 108 29.57 -12.69 11.95
C GLY A 108 29.59 -11.21 12.31
N GLU A 109 29.43 -10.30 11.34
CA GLU A 109 29.24 -8.87 11.60
C GLU A 109 27.81 -8.51 11.24
N ASN A 110 26.97 -8.40 12.27
CA ASN A 110 25.79 -7.55 12.22
C ASN A 110 26.27 -6.14 11.88
N THR A 111 26.31 -5.82 10.59
CA THR A 111 26.49 -4.46 10.12
C THR A 111 25.17 -3.75 10.38
N GLU A 112 25.01 -3.23 11.60
CA GLU A 112 24.35 -1.94 11.77
C GLU A 112 25.01 -1.01 10.76
N LEU A 113 24.27 -0.66 9.71
CA LEU A 113 24.58 0.50 8.89
C LEU A 113 24.36 1.74 9.77
N VAL A 114 25.30 1.98 10.68
CA VAL A 114 25.57 3.32 11.19
C VAL A 114 26.02 4.11 9.97
N LEU A 115 25.10 4.89 9.40
CA LEU A 115 25.48 6.02 8.55
C LEU A 115 26.24 7.00 9.45
N GLU A 116 27.57 6.84 9.51
CA GLU A 116 28.44 7.94 9.86
C GLU A 116 28.26 9.04 8.80
N ASN A 117 27.82 10.21 9.27
CA ASN A 117 27.78 11.46 8.52
C ASN A 117 29.05 11.67 7.68
N PRO A 118 28.89 11.92 6.36
CA PRO A 118 29.71 12.89 5.67
C PRO A 118 28.90 14.18 5.52
N ASP A 119 29.49 15.26 5.99
CA ASP A 119 29.00 16.63 5.93
C ASP A 119 28.51 17.06 4.54
N GLU A 120 27.61 18.05 4.56
CA GLU A 120 27.27 18.99 3.48
C GLU A 120 26.43 18.49 2.29
N MET A 121 25.10 18.66 2.42
CA MET A 121 24.33 19.46 1.45
C MET A 121 22.96 19.83 2.02
N TYR A 122 22.88 21.07 2.52
CA TYR A 122 21.63 21.77 2.76
C TYR A 122 20.95 22.07 1.42
N TYR A 123 19.77 21.51 1.20
CA TYR A 123 18.76 22.17 0.36
C TYR A 123 17.74 22.82 1.28
N VAL A 124 18.01 24.10 1.60
CA VAL A 124 16.96 25.01 2.04
C VAL A 124 16.16 25.34 0.78
N SER A 125 14.95 24.78 0.70
CA SER A 125 13.91 25.33 -0.17
C SER A 125 13.44 26.63 0.48
N ASP A 126 14.00 27.73 -0.02
CA ASP A 126 13.71 29.10 0.34
C ASP A 126 12.27 29.45 -0.05
N GLY A 127 11.52 30.05 0.87
CA GLY A 127 10.34 30.85 0.53
C GLY A 127 9.02 30.46 1.20
N VAL A 128 8.89 30.69 2.51
CA VAL A 128 7.74 31.45 3.05
C VAL A 128 8.24 32.29 4.22
N VAL A 129 8.08 33.60 4.09
CA VAL A 129 8.33 34.61 5.12
C VAL A 129 7.30 34.39 6.23
N VAL A 130 7.78 34.02 7.43
CA VAL A 130 6.97 34.12 8.65
C VAL A 130 7.15 35.54 9.15
N ASP A 131 6.12 36.38 8.96
CA ASP A 131 6.01 37.62 9.71
C ASP A 131 5.67 37.26 11.17
N ASP A 132 6.62 37.66 12.02
CA ASP A 132 6.61 37.67 13.47
C ASP A 132 5.58 38.69 13.96
N ASP A 133 4.46 38.21 14.51
CA ASP A 133 3.71 38.97 15.52
C ASP A 133 3.04 37.97 16.48
N GLY A 134 3.66 37.85 17.65
CA GLY A 134 3.24 36.97 18.72
C GLY A 134 1.82 37.24 19.21
N MET A 135 1.09 36.15 19.47
CA MET A 135 -0.17 36.21 20.19
C MET A 135 -0.20 35.14 21.29
N HIS A 136 -0.06 35.60 22.53
CA HIS A 136 -0.41 34.87 23.73
C HIS A 136 -1.92 34.58 23.72
N LEU A 137 -2.32 33.35 24.06
CA LEU A 137 -3.68 33.03 24.47
C LEU A 137 -3.70 32.30 25.81
N ASP A 138 -4.58 32.81 26.67
CA ASP A 138 -4.71 32.65 28.10
C ASP A 138 -5.19 31.26 28.55
N GLU A 139 -4.55 30.74 29.59
CA GLU A 139 -5.09 29.71 30.50
C GLU A 139 -6.25 30.30 31.31
N LYS A 140 -7.50 30.20 30.81
CA LYS A 140 -8.71 30.37 31.63
C LYS A 140 -9.98 29.85 30.92
N ALA A 141 -10.09 28.53 30.80
CA ALA A 141 -11.36 27.86 30.51
C ALA A 141 -11.46 26.46 31.12
N LEU A 142 -10.92 26.28 32.33
CA LEU A 142 -11.10 25.10 33.18
C LEU A 142 -11.94 25.50 34.40
N ASN A 143 -13.26 25.58 34.19
CA ASN A 143 -14.27 25.41 35.24
C ASN A 143 -15.66 25.58 34.62
N ASN A 144 -16.38 24.46 34.49
CA ASN A 144 -17.79 24.30 34.87
C ASN A 144 -18.37 23.08 34.15
N ASN A 145 -18.47 21.94 34.85
CA ASN A 145 -19.76 21.29 35.13
C ASN A 145 -19.54 19.92 35.77
N ALA A 146 -19.47 19.92 37.10
CA ALA A 146 -19.81 18.78 37.93
C ALA A 146 -21.07 19.15 38.73
N LYS A 147 -22.15 18.41 38.50
CA LYS A 147 -23.30 18.17 39.41
C LYS A 147 -24.20 17.13 38.73
N GLU A 148 -24.06 15.87 39.12
CA GLU A 148 -24.89 15.19 40.14
C GLU A 148 -26.39 15.14 39.78
N ASN A 149 -26.87 13.94 39.48
CA ASN A 149 -28.04 13.40 40.17
C ASN A 149 -27.99 11.86 40.20
N SER A 150 -28.27 11.35 41.40
CA SER A 150 -28.25 9.96 41.83
C SER A 150 -29.62 9.28 41.73
N ASP A 151 -29.57 7.97 41.94
CA ASP A 151 -30.62 7.07 42.46
C ASP A 151 -31.51 6.29 41.47
N GLY A 152 -31.05 5.07 41.16
CA GLY A 152 -31.55 3.87 41.86
C GLY A 152 -32.76 3.12 41.27
N ALA A 153 -32.51 1.96 40.64
CA ALA A 153 -33.33 0.75 40.80
C ALA A 153 -32.61 -0.50 40.26
N ALA A 154 -32.63 -1.57 41.07
CA ALA A 154 -32.10 -2.89 40.76
C ALA A 154 -33.10 -3.75 39.98
N GLY A 155 -32.59 -4.65 39.12
CA GLY A 155 -33.35 -5.86 38.72
C GLY A 155 -33.10 -6.42 37.32
N THR A 156 -32.22 -7.44 37.25
CA THR A 156 -32.33 -8.67 36.44
C THR A 156 -32.45 -8.64 34.90
N SER A 157 -31.42 -9.21 34.27
CA SER A 157 -31.34 -9.97 33.00
C SER A 157 -32.58 -10.11 32.11
N THR A 158 -32.45 -9.74 30.82
CA THR A 158 -32.39 -10.68 29.67
C THR A 158 -32.11 -9.90 28.39
N ALA A 159 -31.41 -10.54 27.45
CA ALA A 159 -31.16 -10.07 26.10
C ALA A 159 -32.46 -9.65 25.38
N ASP A 160 -32.47 -8.44 24.82
CA ASP A 160 -33.00 -8.11 23.49
C ASP A 160 -32.97 -6.59 23.23
N ALA A 161 -32.68 -6.25 21.98
CA ALA A 161 -32.85 -4.96 21.32
C ALA A 161 -31.98 -3.78 21.83
N ILE A 162 -30.78 -3.68 21.25
CA ILE A 162 -30.06 -2.40 21.14
C ILE A 162 -30.87 -1.54 20.16
N ALA A 163 -31.73 -0.68 20.70
CA ALA A 163 -32.35 0.39 19.94
C ALA A 163 -31.31 1.51 19.74
N LEU A 164 -30.99 1.80 18.48
CA LEU A 164 -30.09 2.89 18.09
C LEU A 164 -30.69 4.26 18.46
N GLU A 165 -30.06 4.97 19.38
CA GLU A 165 -30.05 6.43 19.36
C GLU A 165 -28.80 6.86 18.59
N ILE A 166 -29.01 7.48 17.42
CA ILE A 166 -27.95 8.07 16.60
C ILE A 166 -27.42 9.31 17.36
N ASP A 167 -26.12 9.31 17.67
CA ASP A 167 -25.45 10.43 18.33
C ASP A 167 -25.48 11.67 17.40
N PRO A 168 -26.09 12.79 17.81
CA PRO A 168 -26.13 14.03 17.03
C PRO A 168 -24.75 14.70 16.86
N ASN A 169 -23.70 14.21 17.54
CA ASN A 169 -22.31 14.64 17.33
C ASN A 169 -21.50 13.70 16.44
N SER A 170 -22.16 12.83 15.64
CA SER A 170 -21.48 12.08 14.60
C SER A 170 -20.76 13.04 13.65
N ILE A 171 -19.44 12.90 13.56
CA ILE A 171 -18.57 13.64 12.63
C ILE A 171 -18.81 13.26 11.15
N PHE A 172 -19.69 12.28 10.91
CA PHE A 172 -20.11 11.83 9.60
C PHE A 172 -21.54 12.29 9.37
N GLU A 173 -21.74 13.16 8.37
CA GLU A 173 -23.05 13.55 7.87
C GLU A 173 -23.73 12.29 7.30
N SER A 174 -24.89 11.90 7.83
CA SER A 174 -25.66 10.84 7.19
C SER A 174 -26.24 11.39 5.88
N ILE A 175 -26.29 10.57 4.83
CA ILE A 175 -26.89 10.98 3.55
C ILE A 175 -28.36 11.37 3.73
N ASP A 176 -29.02 10.83 4.76
CA ASP A 176 -30.39 11.20 5.15
C ASP A 176 -30.52 12.57 5.81
N SER A 177 -29.40 13.21 6.19
CA SER A 177 -29.37 14.60 6.65
C SER A 177 -29.26 15.62 5.51
N LEU A 178 -28.99 15.18 4.28
CA LEU A 178 -28.96 16.04 3.09
C LEU A 178 -30.38 16.34 2.59
N ASP A 179 -30.67 17.62 2.36
CA ASP A 179 -31.96 18.10 1.85
C ASP A 179 -32.35 17.40 0.53
N GLU A 180 -33.64 17.10 0.33
CA GLU A 180 -34.11 16.37 -0.85
C GLU A 180 -33.78 17.11 -2.16
N SER A 181 -33.65 18.44 -2.12
CA SER A 181 -33.18 19.24 -3.25
C SER A 181 -31.71 19.00 -3.61
N ALA A 182 -30.86 18.72 -2.62
CA ALA A 182 -29.45 18.38 -2.86
C ALA A 182 -29.30 16.95 -3.41
N LYS A 183 -30.19 16.02 -3.06
CA LYS A 183 -30.25 14.66 -3.64
C LYS A 183 -30.72 14.66 -5.11
N ALA A 184 -31.55 15.64 -5.49
CA ALA A 184 -32.09 15.75 -6.85
C ALA A 184 -31.13 16.46 -7.84
N GLU A 185 -30.32 17.42 -7.37
CA GLU A 185 -29.35 18.15 -8.20
C GLU A 185 -27.98 17.47 -8.31
N ASN A 186 -27.56 16.74 -7.27
CA ASN A 186 -26.28 16.05 -7.25
C ASN A 186 -26.51 14.57 -7.59
N ASP A 187 -25.76 14.00 -8.53
CA ASP A 187 -26.03 12.67 -9.10
C ASP A 187 -25.70 11.48 -8.16
N TYR A 188 -26.07 11.57 -6.88
CA TYR A 188 -25.83 10.59 -5.80
C TYR A 188 -27.09 9.80 -5.46
N GLY A 189 -26.91 8.62 -4.85
CA GLY A 189 -28.01 7.78 -4.38
C GLY A 189 -27.68 6.29 -4.37
N SER A 190 -28.29 5.55 -3.46
CA SER A 190 -28.18 4.08 -3.36
C SER A 190 -28.68 3.34 -4.61
N ASP A 191 -29.34 4.04 -5.53
CA ASP A 191 -29.82 3.56 -6.83
C ASP A 191 -28.92 3.96 -8.00
N LYS A 192 -27.86 4.76 -7.76
CA LYS A 192 -26.97 5.28 -8.78
C LYS A 192 -25.60 4.61 -8.75
N LYS A 193 -24.95 4.57 -9.91
CA LYS A 193 -23.60 4.03 -10.09
C LYS A 193 -22.59 5.17 -9.93
N GLY A 194 -21.58 4.96 -9.10
CA GLY A 194 -20.54 5.96 -8.86
C GLY A 194 -19.63 6.18 -10.07
N ALA A 195 -19.07 7.38 -10.17
CA ALA A 195 -17.98 7.65 -11.10
C ALA A 195 -16.70 7.00 -10.54
N SER A 196 -16.25 5.94 -11.21
CA SER A 196 -14.97 5.30 -10.97
C SER A 196 -14.18 5.33 -12.27
N ASP A 197 -12.89 5.66 -12.17
CA ASP A 197 -11.94 5.56 -13.26
C ASP A 197 -10.73 4.76 -12.76
N ASP A 198 -10.96 3.49 -12.46
CA ASP A 198 -9.91 2.57 -12.00
C ASP A 198 -8.77 2.38 -13.03
N ASP A 199 -8.92 2.90 -14.26
CA ASP A 199 -7.90 2.94 -15.30
C ASP A 199 -7.03 4.23 -15.24
N MET A 200 -7.30 5.16 -14.30
CA MET A 200 -6.55 6.39 -14.10
C MET A 200 -5.06 6.09 -13.88
N PRO A 201 -4.13 6.66 -14.67
CA PRO A 201 -2.71 6.40 -14.49
C PRO A 201 -2.21 6.82 -13.11
N SER A 202 -1.70 5.86 -12.34
CA SER A 202 -0.98 6.09 -11.10
C SER A 202 0.39 5.43 -11.11
N TYR A 203 1.42 6.14 -10.67
CA TYR A 203 2.78 5.61 -10.56
C TYR A 203 3.50 6.16 -9.34
N GLY A 204 4.51 5.44 -8.85
CA GLY A 204 5.16 5.87 -7.63
C GLY A 204 6.21 4.94 -7.08
N GLY A 205 6.90 5.44 -6.05
CA GLY A 205 7.93 4.70 -5.32
C GLY A 205 7.33 3.96 -4.13
N LEU A 206 7.69 2.69 -3.99
CA LEU A 206 7.41 1.89 -2.79
C LEU A 206 8.73 1.55 -2.07
N PRO A 207 8.73 1.49 -0.74
CA PRO A 207 9.89 1.01 0.00
C PRO A 207 10.04 -0.51 -0.19
N LEU A 208 11.27 -1.01 -0.02
CA LEU A 208 11.55 -2.45 -0.11
C LEU A 208 10.70 -3.24 0.88
N GLY A 209 10.08 -4.30 0.37
CA GLY A 209 9.19 -5.18 1.14
C GLY A 209 7.75 -4.66 1.24
N VAL A 210 7.32 -3.72 0.39
CA VAL A 210 5.91 -3.35 0.29
C VAL A 210 5.39 -3.74 -1.08
N ARG A 211 4.18 -4.32 -1.12
CA ARG A 211 3.53 -4.78 -2.35
C ARG A 211 2.18 -4.10 -2.53
N ILE A 212 1.91 -3.64 -3.75
CA ILE A 212 0.57 -3.19 -4.14
C ILE A 212 -0.32 -4.43 -4.34
N LEU A 213 -1.48 -4.41 -3.70
CA LEU A 213 -2.57 -5.38 -3.90
C LEU A 213 -3.65 -4.82 -4.83
N GLY A 214 -3.93 -3.52 -4.74
CA GLY A 214 -4.91 -2.83 -5.57
C GLY A 214 -4.58 -1.35 -5.67
N GLN A 215 -4.95 -0.75 -6.79
CA GLN A 215 -4.95 0.68 -7.02
C GLN A 215 -6.32 1.01 -7.59
N TYR A 216 -6.97 2.01 -6.99
CA TYR A 216 -8.31 2.40 -7.36
C TYR A 216 -8.41 3.90 -7.41
N PHE A 217 -9.42 4.38 -8.11
CA PHE A 217 -9.71 5.81 -8.19
C PHE A 217 -11.19 6.06 -7.96
N ARG A 218 -11.45 6.91 -6.98
CA ARG A 218 -12.81 7.31 -6.60
C ARG A 218 -13.01 8.78 -6.93
N GLU A 219 -14.03 9.06 -7.72
CA GLU A 219 -14.45 10.43 -8.01
C GLU A 219 -15.85 10.70 -7.43
N ASP A 220 -15.95 11.75 -6.60
CA ASP A 220 -17.23 12.33 -6.21
C ASP A 220 -17.28 13.82 -6.63
N TYR A 221 -18.34 14.53 -6.27
CA TYR A 221 -18.60 15.90 -6.72
C TYR A 221 -17.66 16.90 -6.04
N HIS A 222 -17.12 16.54 -4.88
CA HIS A 222 -16.22 17.35 -4.09
C HIS A 222 -14.76 16.91 -4.24
N ASN A 223 -14.49 15.63 -4.45
CA ASN A 223 -13.18 15.03 -4.32
C ASN A 223 -12.84 14.09 -5.47
N CYS A 224 -11.54 13.95 -5.72
CA CYS A 224 -10.97 12.93 -6.60
C CYS A 224 -9.81 12.26 -5.87
N ASN A 225 -10.01 11.00 -5.48
CA ASN A 225 -9.15 10.34 -4.50
C ASN A 225 -8.47 9.11 -5.14
N PRO A 226 -7.13 9.08 -5.24
CA PRO A 226 -6.42 7.85 -5.47
C PRO A 226 -6.37 7.00 -4.19
N ILE A 227 -6.61 5.70 -4.33
CA ILE A 227 -6.59 4.74 -3.22
C ILE A 227 -5.57 3.64 -3.54
N LEU A 228 -4.65 3.40 -2.60
CA LEU A 228 -3.69 2.30 -2.66
C LEU A 228 -4.04 1.28 -1.58
N VAL A 229 -4.23 0.03 -1.98
CA VAL A 229 -4.25 -1.12 -1.08
C VAL A 229 -2.88 -1.77 -1.13
N LEU A 230 -2.16 -1.73 -0.02
CA LEU A 230 -0.80 -2.20 0.11
C LEU A 230 -0.70 -3.36 1.11
N LYS A 231 0.37 -4.13 1.02
CA LYS A 231 0.73 -5.18 1.97
C LYS A 231 2.12 -4.96 2.54
N ASN A 232 2.24 -5.01 3.86
CA ASN A 232 3.55 -4.99 4.52
C ASN A 232 4.19 -6.38 4.43
N GLU A 233 5.27 -6.51 3.67
CA GLU A 233 6.09 -7.71 3.55
C GLU A 233 7.56 -7.43 3.95
N THR A 234 7.78 -6.39 4.76
CA THR A 234 9.11 -5.86 5.08
C THR A 234 9.90 -6.71 6.06
N GLY A 235 9.23 -7.62 6.76
CA GLY A 235 9.77 -8.44 7.84
C GLY A 235 9.50 -7.90 9.24
N ASN A 236 9.04 -6.65 9.36
CA ASN A 236 8.82 -5.94 10.63
C ASN A 236 7.50 -5.16 10.62
N ASP A 237 7.02 -4.79 11.79
CA ASP A 237 5.94 -3.81 11.93
C ASP A 237 6.44 -2.43 11.46
N CYS A 238 5.62 -1.70 10.71
CA CYS A 238 6.02 -0.44 10.09
C CYS A 238 4.94 0.63 10.19
N ARG A 239 5.38 1.87 10.37
CA ARG A 239 4.62 3.08 10.06
C ARG A 239 4.83 3.45 8.61
N PHE A 240 3.77 3.78 7.89
CA PHE A 240 3.83 4.20 6.49
C PHE A 240 3.38 5.64 6.32
N GLU A 241 4.14 6.40 5.54
CA GLU A 241 3.82 7.78 5.17
C GLU A 241 3.79 7.87 3.65
N CYS A 242 2.75 8.48 3.11
CA CYS A 242 2.55 8.61 1.69
C CYS A 242 2.28 10.06 1.30
N LEU A 243 3.05 10.55 0.35
CA LEU A 243 2.78 11.79 -0.37
C LEU A 243 2.13 11.41 -1.71
N PHE A 244 0.89 11.84 -1.91
CA PHE A 244 0.22 11.82 -3.20
C PHE A 244 0.38 13.17 -3.89
N THR A 245 0.62 13.17 -5.19
CA THR A 245 0.71 14.35 -6.03
C THR A 245 -0.26 14.20 -7.21
N ALA A 246 -1.22 15.12 -7.33
CA ALA A 246 -2.09 15.22 -8.50
C ALA A 246 -1.36 15.98 -9.61
N ARG A 247 -1.41 15.49 -10.86
CA ARG A 247 -0.74 16.10 -12.01
C ARG A 247 -1.67 16.36 -13.19
N ASP A 248 -1.35 17.36 -13.99
CA ASP A 248 -2.03 17.66 -15.26
C ASP A 248 -1.50 16.81 -16.43
N GLU A 249 -2.04 17.01 -17.64
CA GLU A 249 -1.65 16.28 -18.86
C GLU A 249 -0.17 16.46 -19.23
N ASP A 250 0.43 17.59 -18.86
CA ASP A 250 1.83 17.92 -19.13
C ASP A 250 2.76 17.40 -18.01
N GLY A 251 2.21 16.83 -16.95
CA GLY A 251 2.93 16.31 -15.79
C GLY A 251 3.27 17.36 -14.73
N ASN A 252 2.73 18.57 -14.81
CA ASN A 252 2.92 19.59 -13.77
C ASN A 252 2.11 19.24 -12.52
N GLU A 253 2.64 19.62 -11.36
CA GLU A 253 1.93 19.44 -10.09
C GLU A 253 0.72 20.39 -9.99
N LEU A 254 -0.44 19.83 -9.67
CA LEU A 254 -1.65 20.57 -9.35
C LEU A 254 -1.83 20.75 -7.84
N ALA A 255 -1.64 19.67 -7.09
CA ALA A 255 -1.80 19.66 -5.64
C ALA A 255 -1.10 18.43 -5.01
N THR A 256 -0.95 18.46 -3.69
CA THR A 256 -0.42 17.34 -2.90
C THR A 256 -1.35 16.97 -1.75
N SER A 257 -1.32 15.70 -1.34
CA SER A 257 -2.05 15.17 -0.18
C SER A 257 -1.13 14.21 0.59
N ASN A 258 -1.04 14.38 1.90
CA ASN A 258 -0.26 13.50 2.76
C ASN A 258 -1.17 12.55 3.55
N LYS A 259 -0.75 11.29 3.68
CA LYS A 259 -1.43 10.30 4.51
C LYS A 259 -0.43 9.48 5.32
N THR A 260 -0.79 9.19 6.56
CA THR A 260 -0.02 8.32 7.46
C THR A 260 -0.88 7.15 7.90
N VAL A 261 -0.25 5.98 8.03
CA VAL A 261 -0.80 4.79 8.70
C VAL A 261 0.19 4.39 9.79
N GLU A 262 -0.27 4.43 11.04
CA GLU A 262 0.61 4.44 12.22
C GLU A 262 1.34 3.12 12.45
N VAL A 263 0.61 2.00 12.45
CA VAL A 263 1.19 0.68 12.73
C VAL A 263 0.57 -0.36 11.81
N VAL A 264 1.38 -0.98 10.96
CA VAL A 264 0.97 -2.10 10.10
C VAL A 264 1.84 -3.30 10.40
N SER A 265 1.22 -4.39 10.83
CA SER A 265 1.93 -5.62 11.17
C SER A 265 2.53 -6.30 9.94
N GLN A 266 3.58 -7.08 10.14
CA GLN A 266 4.14 -7.90 9.07
C GLN A 266 3.08 -8.85 8.49
N GLY A 267 2.93 -8.85 7.17
CA GLY A 267 1.98 -9.68 6.45
C GLY A 267 0.59 -9.06 6.32
N GLU A 268 0.32 -7.91 6.92
CA GLU A 268 -1.00 -7.29 6.91
C GLU A 268 -1.19 -6.28 5.78
N ALA A 269 -2.44 -6.17 5.33
CA ALA A 269 -2.85 -5.23 4.30
C ALA A 269 -3.38 -3.94 4.92
N PHE A 270 -3.13 -2.82 4.24
CA PHE A 270 -3.51 -1.48 4.69
C PHE A 270 -3.84 -0.57 3.52
N VAL A 271 -4.53 0.53 3.80
CA VAL A 271 -5.01 1.48 2.79
C VAL A 271 -4.36 2.84 2.98
N LEU A 272 -3.94 3.45 1.87
CA LEU A 272 -3.57 4.86 1.79
C LEU A 272 -4.51 5.54 0.81
N GLU A 273 -5.13 6.63 1.26
CA GLU A 273 -6.03 7.46 0.45
C GLU A 273 -5.43 8.86 0.31
N GLY A 274 -5.25 9.32 -0.94
CA GLY A 274 -5.02 10.72 -1.23
C GLY A 274 -6.36 11.44 -1.35
N ARG A 275 -6.53 12.59 -0.70
CA ARG A 275 -7.76 13.38 -0.80
C ARG A 275 -7.49 14.71 -1.49
N PHE A 276 -8.13 14.92 -2.62
CA PHE A 276 -8.01 16.16 -3.40
C PHE A 276 -9.38 16.79 -3.60
N ASP A 277 -9.61 17.91 -2.93
CA ASP A 277 -10.81 18.72 -3.13
C ASP A 277 -10.74 19.38 -4.52
N LYS A 278 -11.74 19.12 -5.35
CA LYS A 278 -11.86 19.68 -6.72
C LYS A 278 -11.88 21.21 -6.73
N ARG A 279 -12.29 21.86 -5.64
CA ARG A 279 -12.22 23.32 -5.49
C ARG A 279 -10.77 23.80 -5.43
N LEU A 280 -9.89 23.05 -4.76
CA LEU A 280 -8.46 23.35 -4.69
C LEU A 280 -7.76 23.09 -6.02
N LEU A 281 -8.31 22.20 -6.84
CA LEU A 281 -7.86 21.93 -8.21
C LEU A 281 -8.43 22.92 -9.25
N ASN A 282 -9.15 23.97 -8.81
CA ASN A 282 -9.85 24.92 -9.69
C ASN A 282 -10.83 24.25 -10.69
N GLY A 283 -11.42 23.11 -10.30
CA GLY A 283 -12.32 22.33 -11.14
C GLY A 283 -11.64 21.50 -12.23
N THR A 284 -10.30 21.49 -12.29
CA THR A 284 -9.54 20.64 -13.21
C THR A 284 -9.41 19.25 -12.61
N LEU A 285 -9.86 18.23 -13.33
CA LEU A 285 -9.59 16.84 -12.95
C LEU A 285 -8.12 16.52 -13.25
N PRO A 286 -7.39 15.89 -12.32
CA PRO A 286 -6.03 15.44 -12.59
C PRO A 286 -6.03 14.41 -13.72
N SER A 287 -4.98 14.43 -14.53
CA SER A 287 -4.78 13.47 -15.62
C SER A 287 -3.99 12.24 -15.18
N MET A 288 -3.31 12.34 -14.04
CA MET A 288 -2.60 11.24 -13.40
C MET A 288 -2.30 11.57 -11.92
N TYR A 289 -1.95 10.53 -11.17
CA TYR A 289 -1.46 10.66 -9.80
C TYR A 289 -0.07 10.06 -9.66
N GLU A 290 0.79 10.74 -8.90
CA GLU A 290 2.04 10.20 -8.42
C GLU A 290 1.95 9.90 -6.93
N PHE A 291 2.62 8.85 -6.45
CA PHE A 291 2.75 8.58 -5.02
C PHE A 291 4.19 8.27 -4.61
N LEU A 292 4.55 8.68 -3.40
CA LEU A 292 5.80 8.31 -2.75
C LEU A 292 5.50 7.74 -1.38
N VAL A 293 5.67 6.43 -1.22
CA VAL A 293 5.51 5.75 0.07
C VAL A 293 6.87 5.61 0.74
N THR A 294 6.93 6.00 2.01
CA THR A 294 8.09 5.77 2.88
C THR A 294 7.67 4.97 4.10
N LYS A 295 8.65 4.33 4.76
CA LYS A 295 8.41 3.53 5.96
C LYS A 295 9.32 3.95 7.10
N ARG A 296 8.84 3.82 8.33
CA ARG A 296 9.56 4.11 9.58
C ARG A 296 9.19 3.10 10.65
N ASP A 297 9.95 3.07 11.73
CA ASP A 297 9.57 2.35 12.93
C ASP A 297 8.30 2.98 13.53
N PRO A 298 7.31 2.18 13.95
CA PRO A 298 6.10 2.70 14.58
C PRO A 298 6.40 3.40 15.91
N TYR A 299 5.62 4.43 16.24
CA TYR A 299 5.71 5.10 17.54
C TYR A 299 4.87 4.37 18.60
N GLU A 300 3.70 3.88 18.20
CA GLU A 300 2.76 3.16 19.04
C GLU A 300 3.00 1.65 19.01
N GLY A 301 2.60 0.99 20.10
CA GLY A 301 2.63 -0.48 20.17
C GLY A 301 1.57 -1.10 19.27
N ASN A 302 1.96 -2.10 18.48
CA ASN A 302 1.04 -2.90 17.68
C ASN A 302 0.06 -3.68 18.58
N LEU A 303 -1.25 -3.59 18.29
CA LEU A 303 -2.32 -4.34 18.96
C LEU A 303 -3.16 -5.19 17.99
N TYR A 304 -2.72 -5.38 16.74
CA TYR A 304 -3.46 -6.07 15.68
C TYR A 304 -4.00 -7.44 16.11
N ASP A 305 -3.16 -8.34 16.62
CA ASP A 305 -3.57 -9.68 17.09
C ASP A 305 -4.56 -9.65 18.28
N GLY A 306 -4.60 -8.53 19.00
CA GLY A 306 -5.44 -8.33 20.17
C GLY A 306 -6.77 -7.65 19.87
N VAL A 307 -6.97 -7.17 18.64
CA VAL A 307 -8.17 -6.47 18.20
C VAL A 307 -8.76 -7.15 16.98
N SER A 308 -9.99 -7.66 17.11
CA SER A 308 -10.72 -8.25 15.98
C SER A 308 -11.66 -7.22 15.38
N VAL A 309 -11.60 -7.04 14.06
CA VAL A 309 -12.48 -6.11 13.32
C VAL A 309 -13.34 -6.89 12.34
N PHE A 310 -14.63 -6.55 12.31
CA PHE A 310 -15.63 -7.17 11.46
C PHE A 310 -16.42 -6.08 10.73
N GLY A 311 -16.47 -6.17 9.40
CA GLY A 311 -17.33 -5.34 8.56
C GLY A 311 -18.55 -6.14 8.11
N GLU A 312 -19.74 -5.55 8.19
CA GLU A 312 -20.97 -6.10 7.63
C GLU A 312 -21.76 -5.06 6.83
N ILE A 313 -22.53 -5.54 5.85
CA ILE A 313 -23.42 -4.69 5.05
C ILE A 313 -24.79 -4.67 5.71
N VAL A 314 -25.28 -3.48 6.02
CA VAL A 314 -26.64 -3.26 6.53
C VAL A 314 -27.30 -2.22 5.62
N GLU A 315 -28.25 -2.66 4.80
CA GLU A 315 -28.89 -1.81 3.77
C GLU A 315 -27.84 -1.24 2.79
N ASN A 316 -27.78 0.08 2.61
CA ASN A 316 -26.76 0.76 1.80
C ASN A 316 -25.63 1.36 2.67
N SER A 317 -25.31 0.69 3.77
CA SER A 317 -24.30 1.13 4.72
C SER A 317 -23.37 -0.02 5.09
N ALA A 318 -22.15 0.31 5.49
CA ALA A 318 -21.27 -0.62 6.19
C ALA A 318 -21.32 -0.34 7.69
N VAL A 319 -21.35 -1.40 8.49
CA VAL A 319 -21.13 -1.34 9.94
C VAL A 319 -19.81 -2.02 10.24
N VAL A 320 -18.88 -1.27 10.85
CA VAL A 320 -17.60 -1.80 11.31
C VAL A 320 -17.66 -1.94 12.82
N THR A 321 -17.45 -3.16 13.32
CA THR A 321 -17.35 -3.48 14.73
C THR A 321 -15.93 -3.90 15.06
N ALA A 322 -15.33 -3.31 16.09
CA ALA A 322 -14.01 -3.66 16.58
C ALA A 322 -14.09 -4.12 18.04
N GLN A 323 -13.48 -5.26 18.35
CA GLN A 323 -13.44 -5.85 19.69
C GLN A 323 -12.00 -5.86 20.21
N ASN A 324 -11.76 -5.13 21.31
CA ASN A 324 -10.45 -5.07 21.94
C ASN A 324 -10.36 -6.10 23.08
N THR A 325 -9.59 -7.17 22.86
CA THR A 325 -9.38 -8.24 23.86
C THR A 325 -8.15 -8.02 24.73
N THR A 326 -7.41 -6.92 24.49
CA THR A 326 -6.17 -6.60 25.20
C THR A 326 -6.44 -5.94 26.54
N LYS A 327 -5.35 -5.67 27.28
CA LYS A 327 -5.39 -4.89 28.54
C LYS A 327 -5.12 -3.40 28.33
N LYS A 328 -4.92 -2.97 27.09
CA LYS A 328 -4.55 -1.60 26.71
C LYS A 328 -5.71 -0.96 25.94
N ARG A 329 -5.82 0.37 25.99
CA ARG A 329 -6.74 1.09 25.09
C ARG A 329 -6.21 0.98 23.66
N ALA A 330 -7.09 0.69 22.71
CA ALA A 330 -6.71 0.54 21.31
C ALA A 330 -7.30 1.69 20.47
N LYS A 331 -6.55 2.14 19.47
CA LYS A 331 -7.05 2.92 18.32
C LYS A 331 -7.16 1.97 17.14
N VAL A 332 -8.23 2.12 16.36
CA VAL A 332 -8.49 1.31 15.16
C VAL A 332 -8.80 2.23 14.00
N ASP A 333 -7.95 2.22 12.98
CA ASP A 333 -8.24 2.87 11.72
C ASP A 333 -8.75 1.81 10.74
N ALA A 334 -10.04 1.83 10.44
CA ALA A 334 -10.62 0.94 9.45
C ALA A 334 -10.94 1.70 8.17
N TYR A 335 -10.49 1.18 7.04
CA TYR A 335 -10.89 1.60 5.72
C TYR A 335 -11.88 0.59 5.15
N VAL A 336 -13.06 1.06 4.76
CA VAL A 336 -14.06 0.26 4.06
C VAL A 336 -14.13 0.72 2.62
N LEU A 337 -13.79 -0.19 1.71
CA LEU A 337 -13.90 -0.01 0.27
C LEU A 337 -15.20 -0.66 -0.19
N PHE A 338 -16.03 0.09 -0.92
CA PHE A 338 -17.32 -0.34 -1.43
C PHE A 338 -17.20 -0.59 -2.93
N PHE A 339 -17.68 -1.75 -3.38
CA PHE A 339 -17.56 -2.19 -4.78
C PHE A 339 -18.93 -2.46 -5.39
N ASP A 340 -19.10 -2.14 -6.68
CA ASP A 340 -20.18 -2.64 -7.54
C ASP A 340 -19.56 -3.57 -8.59
N GLY A 341 -19.51 -4.87 -8.28
CA GLY A 341 -18.76 -5.86 -9.04
C GLY A 341 -17.25 -5.78 -8.78
N GLU A 342 -16.51 -5.23 -9.75
CA GLU A 342 -15.04 -5.04 -9.65
C GLU A 342 -14.64 -3.57 -9.54
N GLU A 343 -15.59 -2.64 -9.75
CA GLU A 343 -15.32 -1.20 -9.72
C GLU A 343 -15.44 -0.67 -8.30
N LEU A 344 -14.45 0.10 -7.86
CA LEU A 344 -14.53 0.81 -6.58
C LEU A 344 -15.47 2.00 -6.70
N VAL A 345 -16.57 2.01 -5.96
CA VAL A 345 -17.55 3.10 -5.98
C VAL A 345 -17.40 4.06 -4.79
N ASP A 346 -16.86 3.59 -3.67
CA ASP A 346 -16.70 4.43 -2.49
C ASP A 346 -15.58 3.94 -1.56
N CYS A 347 -15.04 4.84 -0.75
CA CYS A 347 -14.00 4.53 0.24
C CYS A 347 -14.20 5.41 1.48
N ILE A 348 -14.40 4.79 2.64
CA ILE A 348 -14.69 5.49 3.89
C ILE A 348 -13.67 5.08 4.96
N TRP A 349 -13.04 6.07 5.58
CA TRP A 349 -12.25 5.89 6.79
C TRP A 349 -13.18 5.96 8.01
N MET A 350 -13.28 4.84 8.72
CA MET A 350 -14.18 4.60 9.83
C MET A 350 -13.36 4.29 11.08
N ILE A 351 -13.66 4.98 12.18
CA ILE A 351 -12.97 4.80 13.46
C ILE A 351 -13.99 4.36 14.52
N PRO A 352 -14.10 3.05 14.80
CA PRO A 352 -14.94 2.56 15.88
C PRO A 352 -14.45 3.11 17.22
N LYS A 353 -15.35 3.67 18.03
CA LYS A 353 -15.01 4.24 19.34
C LYS A 353 -16.07 4.00 20.41
N ASN A 354 -15.64 3.96 21.67
CA ASN A 354 -16.50 3.89 22.84
C ASN A 354 -16.45 5.22 23.60
N GLY A 355 -17.56 5.98 23.59
CA GLY A 355 -17.57 7.32 24.19
C GLY A 355 -16.78 8.36 23.37
N GLY A 356 -16.72 9.59 23.86
CA GLY A 356 -16.25 10.75 23.08
C GLY A 356 -14.79 10.69 22.58
N GLU A 357 -13.94 9.84 23.17
CA GLU A 357 -12.55 9.65 22.74
C GLU A 357 -12.44 8.63 21.60
N VAL A 358 -11.51 8.85 20.66
CA VAL A 358 -11.25 7.98 19.50
C VAL A 358 -10.47 6.72 19.92
N THR A 359 -11.02 5.95 20.87
CA THR A 359 -10.40 4.75 21.43
C THR A 359 -11.41 3.66 21.79
N ILE A 360 -10.93 2.43 21.95
CA ILE A 360 -11.69 1.27 22.39
C ILE A 360 -11.08 0.77 23.70
N ASP A 361 -11.88 0.79 24.76
CA ASP A 361 -11.46 0.36 26.09
C ASP A 361 -11.07 -1.13 26.14
N PRO A 362 -10.16 -1.52 27.07
CA PRO A 362 -9.81 -2.92 27.28
C PRO A 362 -11.02 -3.83 27.54
N GLY A 363 -11.12 -4.93 26.81
CA GLY A 363 -12.19 -5.92 26.96
C GLY A 363 -13.56 -5.47 26.41
N SER A 364 -13.62 -4.34 25.70
CA SER A 364 -14.86 -3.78 25.16
C SER A 364 -14.92 -3.91 23.63
N SER A 365 -16.10 -3.60 23.07
CA SER A 365 -16.33 -3.50 21.63
C SER A 365 -16.88 -2.13 21.29
N ALA A 366 -16.50 -1.59 20.14
CA ALA A 366 -17.03 -0.37 19.58
C ALA A 366 -17.54 -0.64 18.16
N TYR A 367 -18.49 0.17 17.69
CA TYR A 367 -18.94 0.09 16.31
C TYR A 367 -19.14 1.48 15.71
N ILE A 368 -19.16 1.53 14.38
CA ILE A 368 -19.45 2.73 13.61
C ILE A 368 -20.17 2.33 12.32
N ARG A 369 -21.18 3.10 11.92
CA ARG A 369 -21.91 2.95 10.66
C ARG A 369 -21.48 4.06 9.70
N GLY A 370 -21.22 3.70 8.45
CA GLY A 370 -20.91 4.63 7.36
C GLY A 370 -21.82 4.32 6.17
N ASP A 371 -22.48 5.34 5.64
CA ASP A 371 -23.37 5.22 4.49
C ASP A 371 -22.57 5.41 3.20
N ALA A 372 -22.77 4.52 2.23
CA ALA A 372 -22.15 4.68 0.92
C ALA A 372 -22.93 5.70 0.09
N TYR A 373 -22.21 6.52 -0.69
CA TYR A 373 -22.81 7.52 -1.58
C TYR A 373 -23.51 6.92 -2.80
N TYR A 374 -23.11 5.71 -3.18
CA TYR A 374 -23.58 5.00 -4.35
C TYR A 374 -24.02 3.58 -4.00
N LYS A 375 -24.67 2.92 -4.96
CA LYS A 375 -24.98 1.50 -4.85
C LYS A 375 -23.70 0.66 -4.83
N PHE A 376 -23.67 -0.38 -4.00
CA PHE A 376 -22.60 -1.38 -3.95
C PHE A 376 -23.17 -2.80 -3.72
N ASP A 377 -22.38 -3.83 -4.02
CA ASP A 377 -22.72 -5.24 -3.79
C ASP A 377 -21.75 -5.96 -2.84
N ARG A 378 -20.56 -5.40 -2.62
CA ARG A 378 -19.50 -5.94 -1.76
C ARG A 378 -18.81 -4.82 -0.99
N ILE A 379 -18.32 -5.17 0.20
CA ILE A 379 -17.35 -4.36 0.94
C ILE A 379 -16.07 -5.15 1.18
N GLU A 380 -14.96 -4.43 1.22
CA GLU A 380 -13.69 -4.95 1.72
C GLU A 380 -13.22 -4.05 2.87
N THR A 381 -12.87 -4.66 4.00
CA THR A 381 -12.45 -3.93 5.19
C THR A 381 -10.98 -4.20 5.47
N TYR A 382 -10.21 -3.13 5.52
CA TYR A 382 -8.79 -3.12 5.86
C TYR A 382 -8.63 -2.32 7.13
N TYR A 383 -7.81 -2.78 8.08
CA TYR A 383 -7.67 -2.06 9.34
C TYR A 383 -6.27 -2.16 9.92
N THR A 384 -5.95 -1.18 10.75
CA THR A 384 -4.82 -1.24 11.68
C THR A 384 -5.33 -1.10 13.11
N ALA A 385 -4.60 -1.67 14.06
CA ALA A 385 -4.91 -1.52 15.47
C ALA A 385 -3.64 -1.34 16.29
N TYR A 386 -3.62 -0.30 17.12
CA TYR A 386 -2.44 0.11 17.86
C TYR A 386 -2.79 0.74 19.19
N GLU A 387 -1.81 0.83 20.08
CA GLU A 387 -1.98 1.37 21.42
C GLU A 387 -2.33 2.85 21.40
N ALA A 388 -3.39 3.23 22.13
CA ALA A 388 -3.69 4.63 22.37
C ALA A 388 -2.69 5.21 23.38
N VAL A 389 -1.64 5.85 22.88
CA VAL A 389 -0.66 6.56 23.71
C VAL A 389 -1.15 8.01 23.91
N GLY A 390 -1.58 8.33 25.13
CA GLY A 390 -1.83 9.69 25.68
C GLY A 390 -2.55 10.73 24.81
N GLU A 391 -3.73 11.19 25.25
CA GLU A 391 -4.19 12.57 25.01
C GLU A 391 -4.06 13.37 26.31
#